data_AF-A0A1G2PHI2-F1
#
_entry.id   AF-A0A1G2PHI2-F1
#
_cell.length_a   1.000
_cell.length_b   1.000
_cell.length_c   1.000
_cell.angle_alpha   90.00
_cell.angle_beta   90.00
_cell.angle_gamma   90.00
#
_symmetry.space_group_name_H-M   'P 1'
#
loop_
_entity.id
_entity.type
_entity.pdbx_description
1 polymer ?
#
loop_
_entity_poly.entity_id
_entity_poly.type
_entity_poly.pdbx_seq_one_letter_code
_entity_poly.pdbx_strand_id
1 'polypeptide(L)'
;MAESAALRYLLENSTRYPKDVLMKNLKDAGYPESEIAAALKQLAQPLQPGVTRDGGFFDFKNKRFYKSVWQKVGDFAFGFFGFWVIGYIFSRLLYAFIPFRFFAYGPLALRFFPVLVSLGIFIGVIMYFWKRRRWISYGVLATFVIGFLLAGIVLLFLGFALRSFY
;
A
#
# COMPACT_ATOMS: atom_id res chain seq x y z
N MET A 1 -21.29 18.73 -18.77
CA MET A 1 -22.00 17.57 -19.36
C MET A 1 -22.46 16.71 -18.20
N ALA A 2 -23.75 16.43 -18.07
CA ALA A 2 -24.25 15.56 -17.00
C ALA A 2 -23.64 14.16 -17.18
N GLU A 3 -23.00 13.64 -16.13
CA GLU A 3 -22.37 12.33 -16.13
C GLU A 3 -23.48 11.27 -16.16
N SER A 4 -23.58 10.48 -17.24
CA SER A 4 -24.63 9.45 -17.33
C SER A 4 -24.36 8.34 -16.30
N ALA A 5 -25.42 7.81 -15.68
CA ALA A 5 -25.30 6.72 -14.70
C ALA A 5 -24.57 5.49 -15.30
N ALA A 6 -24.78 5.22 -16.59
CA ALA A 6 -24.07 4.19 -17.34
C ALA A 6 -22.56 4.47 -17.46
N LEU A 7 -22.14 5.72 -17.71
CA LEU A 7 -20.72 6.08 -17.75
C LEU A 7 -20.06 5.89 -16.38
N ARG A 8 -20.73 6.32 -15.32
CA ARG A 8 -20.23 6.16 -13.94
C ARG A 8 -20.07 4.68 -13.59
N TYR A 9 -21.07 3.86 -13.91
CA TYR A 9 -21.01 2.41 -13.72
C TYR A 9 -19.84 1.76 -14.48
N LEU A 10 -19.65 2.13 -15.75
CA LEU A 10 -18.52 1.65 -16.56
C LEU A 10 -17.18 2.09 -15.97
N LEU A 11 -17.06 3.34 -15.53
CA LEU A 11 -15.82 3.86 -14.94
C LEU A 11 -15.45 3.13 -13.65
N GLU A 12 -16.41 2.91 -12.75
CA GLU A 12 -16.21 2.23 -11.46
C GLU A 12 -15.86 0.74 -11.61
N ASN A 13 -16.38 0.09 -12.66
CA ASN A 13 -16.26 -1.37 -12.82
C ASN A 13 -15.30 -1.81 -13.94
N SER A 14 -14.80 -0.89 -14.77
CA SER A 14 -13.88 -1.16 -15.90
C SER A 14 -12.58 -1.87 -15.53
N THR A 15 -12.12 -1.74 -14.28
CA THR A 15 -10.91 -2.44 -13.81
C THR A 15 -11.19 -3.82 -13.23
N ARG A 16 -12.46 -4.14 -12.94
CA ARG A 16 -12.87 -5.38 -12.26
C ARG A 16 -13.41 -6.42 -13.22
N TYR A 17 -14.08 -5.98 -14.28
CA TYR A 17 -14.75 -6.86 -15.23
C TYR A 17 -14.35 -6.55 -16.68
N PRO A 18 -14.27 -7.57 -17.54
CA PRO A 18 -14.07 -7.36 -18.97
C PRO A 18 -15.26 -6.62 -19.58
N LYS A 19 -15.01 -5.92 -20.69
CA LYS A 19 -15.99 -5.05 -21.37
C LYS A 19 -17.31 -5.76 -21.66
N ASP A 20 -17.25 -7.04 -22.05
CA ASP A 20 -18.42 -7.84 -22.43
C ASP A 20 -19.35 -8.10 -21.23
N VAL A 21 -18.76 -8.30 -20.04
CA VAL A 21 -19.51 -8.49 -18.78
C VAL A 21 -20.14 -7.17 -18.33
N LEU A 22 -19.43 -6.05 -18.47
CA LEU A 22 -19.99 -4.74 -18.15
C LEU A 22 -21.18 -4.37 -19.05
N MET A 23 -21.08 -4.68 -20.34
CA MET A 23 -22.18 -4.47 -21.29
C MET A 23 -23.38 -5.32 -20.94
N LYS A 24 -23.17 -6.59 -20.58
CA LYS A 24 -24.26 -7.47 -20.15
C LYS A 24 -24.95 -6.92 -18.90
N ASN A 25 -24.19 -6.52 -17.89
CA ASN A 25 -24.77 -5.98 -16.64
C ASN A 25 -25.56 -4.68 -16.87
N LEU A 26 -25.13 -3.82 -17.80
CA LEU A 26 -25.88 -2.61 -18.15
C LEU A 26 -27.18 -2.92 -18.90
N LYS A 27 -27.16 -3.93 -19.78
CA LYS A 27 -28.38 -4.40 -20.46
C LYS A 27 -29.34 -5.04 -19.47
N ASP A 28 -28.83 -5.89 -18.57
CA ASP A 28 -29.63 -6.56 -17.53
C ASP A 28 -30.23 -5.55 -16.52
N ALA A 29 -29.55 -4.43 -16.29
CA ALA A 29 -30.05 -3.34 -15.45
C ALA A 29 -31.07 -2.40 -16.16
N GLY A 30 -31.42 -2.69 -17.42
CA GLY A 30 -32.45 -1.96 -18.16
C GLY A 30 -32.01 -0.60 -18.73
N TYR A 31 -30.71 -0.34 -18.85
CA TYR A 31 -30.24 0.91 -19.44
C TYR A 31 -30.52 0.96 -20.95
N PRO A 32 -30.92 2.12 -21.50
CA PRO A 32 -31.16 2.27 -22.94
C PRO A 32 -29.87 2.01 -23.75
N GLU A 33 -29.97 1.30 -24.88
CA GLU A 33 -28.81 1.01 -25.72
C GLU A 33 -28.10 2.28 -26.23
N SER A 34 -28.86 3.37 -26.44
CA SER A 34 -28.33 4.68 -26.81
C SER A 34 -27.41 5.29 -25.74
N GLU A 35 -27.76 5.13 -24.45
CA GLU A 35 -26.95 5.60 -23.32
C GLU A 35 -25.69 4.76 -23.13
N ILE A 36 -25.82 3.43 -23.30
CA ILE A 36 -24.67 2.51 -23.24
C ILE A 36 -23.68 2.83 -24.35
N ALA A 37 -24.15 3.05 -25.57
CA ALA A 37 -23.32 3.40 -26.72
C ALA A 37 -22.62 4.77 -26.53
N ALA A 38 -23.33 5.76 -26.00
CA ALA A 38 -22.77 7.08 -25.69
C ALA A 38 -21.68 6.99 -24.61
N ALA A 39 -21.93 6.23 -23.54
CA ALA A 39 -20.99 6.02 -22.45
C ALA A 39 -19.74 5.23 -22.90
N LEU A 40 -19.91 4.22 -23.75
CA LEU A 40 -18.81 3.48 -24.36
C LEU A 40 -17.97 4.34 -25.31
N LYS A 41 -18.60 5.23 -26.08
CA LYS A 41 -17.91 6.18 -26.96
C LYS A 41 -17.09 7.20 -26.15
N GLN A 42 -17.61 7.64 -25.01
CA GLN A 42 -16.88 8.48 -24.06
C GLN A 42 -15.74 7.72 -23.36
N LEU A 43 -15.91 6.43 -23.07
CA LEU A 43 -14.86 5.56 -22.52
C LEU A 43 -13.73 5.28 -23.54
N ALA A 44 -14.08 5.20 -24.83
CA ALA A 44 -13.15 4.94 -25.93
C ALA A 44 -12.35 6.18 -26.35
N GLN A 45 -12.83 7.39 -26.04
CA GLN A 45 -12.02 8.58 -26.18
C GLN A 45 -10.90 8.55 -25.13
N PRO A 46 -9.65 8.92 -25.48
CA PRO A 46 -8.62 9.16 -24.48
C PRO A 46 -9.18 10.20 -23.52
N LEU A 47 -9.33 9.81 -22.24
CA LEU A 47 -9.94 10.61 -21.18
C LEU A 47 -9.51 12.08 -21.32
N GLN A 48 -10.48 12.96 -21.54
CA GLN A 48 -10.23 14.41 -21.55
C GLN A 48 -9.51 14.80 -20.25
N PRO A 49 -8.50 15.70 -20.32
CA PRO A 49 -7.77 16.14 -19.15
C PRO A 49 -8.75 16.87 -18.20
N GLY A 50 -9.23 16.16 -17.17
CA GLY A 50 -10.24 16.67 -16.24
C GLY A 50 -11.12 15.62 -15.59
N VAL A 51 -11.34 14.45 -16.23
CA VAL A 51 -12.01 13.31 -15.57
C VAL A 51 -10.97 12.54 -14.77
N THR A 52 -10.72 13.03 -13.57
CA THR A 52 -9.73 12.45 -12.69
C THR A 52 -10.34 11.26 -11.95
N ARG A 53 -9.86 10.03 -12.23
CA ARG A 53 -9.94 8.89 -11.31
C ARG A 53 -9.09 9.13 -10.05
N ASP A 54 -9.12 10.34 -9.50
CA ASP A 54 -8.35 10.72 -8.33
C ASP A 54 -9.12 10.21 -7.10
N GLY A 55 -8.99 8.92 -6.83
CA GLY A 55 -9.22 8.42 -5.49
C GLY A 55 -8.33 9.21 -4.53
N GLY A 56 -8.90 9.67 -3.42
CA GLY A 56 -8.18 10.46 -2.43
C GLY A 56 -6.93 9.72 -1.91
N PHE A 57 -6.09 10.42 -1.14
CA PHE A 57 -4.88 9.81 -0.57
C PHE A 57 -5.17 8.48 0.16
N PHE A 58 -6.31 8.38 0.84
CA PHE A 58 -6.76 7.20 1.58
C PHE A 58 -7.42 6.08 0.74
N ASP A 59 -7.53 6.22 -0.58
CA ASP A 59 -8.02 5.13 -1.44
C ASP A 59 -6.91 4.09 -1.72
N PHE A 60 -6.71 3.21 -0.75
CA PHE A 60 -5.72 2.12 -0.83
C PHE A 60 -6.24 0.87 -1.57
N LYS A 61 -7.53 0.83 -1.89
CA LYS A 61 -8.15 -0.34 -2.53
C LYS A 61 -7.89 -0.35 -4.03
N ASN A 62 -7.85 0.82 -4.65
CA ASN A 62 -7.64 0.96 -6.09
C ASN A 62 -6.18 1.23 -6.45
N LYS A 63 -5.84 0.95 -7.72
CA LYS A 63 -4.51 1.25 -8.27
C LYS A 63 -4.39 2.76 -8.47
N ARG A 64 -3.33 3.37 -7.94
CA ARG A 64 -3.10 4.82 -8.06
C ARG A 64 -2.31 5.15 -9.33
N PHE A 65 -2.82 6.10 -10.10
CA PHE A 65 -2.09 6.75 -11.20
C PHE A 65 -1.45 8.04 -10.70
N TYR A 66 -0.13 8.16 -10.84
CA TYR A 66 0.63 9.29 -10.30
C TYR A 66 0.77 10.37 -11.36
N LYS A 67 0.20 11.55 -11.10
CA LYS A 67 0.30 12.71 -12.01
C LYS A 67 1.53 13.56 -11.72
N SER A 68 1.95 13.62 -10.46
CA SER A 68 3.08 14.44 -10.03
C SER A 68 4.09 13.63 -9.23
N VAL A 69 5.34 14.12 -9.23
CA VAL A 69 6.41 13.56 -8.40
C VAL A 69 6.05 13.68 -6.91
N TRP A 70 5.41 14.77 -6.50
CA TRP A 70 4.95 14.99 -5.13
C TRP A 70 3.98 13.91 -4.62
N GLN A 71 3.11 13.37 -5.47
CA GLN A 71 2.25 12.24 -5.08
C GLN A 71 3.06 10.97 -4.82
N LYS A 72 4.15 10.74 -5.58
CA LYS A 72 5.05 9.60 -5.37
C LYS A 72 5.83 9.76 -4.08
N VAL A 73 6.35 10.97 -3.83
CA VAL A 73 7.06 11.32 -2.59
C VAL A 73 6.15 11.18 -1.37
N GLY A 74 4.89 11.62 -1.47
CA GLY A 74 3.91 11.46 -0.39
C GLY A 74 3.62 10.00 -0.07
N ASP A 75 3.40 9.16 -1.09
CA ASP A 75 3.19 7.71 -0.88
C ASP A 75 4.47 7.03 -0.35
N PHE A 76 5.66 7.45 -0.80
CA PHE A 76 6.93 6.97 -0.27
C PHE A 76 7.12 7.34 1.21
N ALA A 77 6.94 8.61 1.56
CA ALA A 77 7.05 9.09 2.94
C ALA A 77 6.03 8.39 3.85
N PHE A 78 4.81 8.17 3.35
CA PHE A 78 3.79 7.41 4.08
C PHE A 78 4.22 5.96 4.32
N GLY A 79 4.78 5.29 3.32
CA GLY A 79 5.33 3.93 3.50
C GLY A 79 6.46 3.90 4.52
N PHE A 80 7.39 4.85 4.44
CA PHE A 80 8.55 4.95 5.32
C PHE A 80 8.16 5.27 6.76
N PHE A 81 7.50 6.41 7.00
CA PHE A 81 7.12 6.85 8.36
C PHE A 81 5.93 6.07 8.92
N GLY A 82 4.96 5.71 8.07
CA GLY A 82 3.79 4.94 8.49
C GLY A 82 4.16 3.56 9.03
N PHE A 83 5.22 2.93 8.50
CA PHE A 83 5.74 1.68 9.05
C PHE A 83 6.18 1.83 10.51
N TRP A 84 6.92 2.90 10.85
CA TRP A 84 7.34 3.17 12.22
C TRP A 84 6.16 3.45 13.15
N VAL A 85 5.18 4.24 12.70
CA VAL A 85 4.00 4.56 13.50
C VAL A 85 3.19 3.29 13.79
N ILE A 86 2.94 2.46 12.77
CA ILE A 86 2.21 1.20 12.92
C ILE A 86 3.01 0.23 13.80
N GLY A 87 4.31 0.10 13.59
CA GLY A 87 5.18 -0.75 14.41
C GLY A 87 5.21 -0.32 15.87
N TYR A 88 5.25 0.99 16.15
CA TYR A 88 5.17 1.52 17.50
C TYR A 88 3.82 1.19 18.16
N ILE A 89 2.70 1.44 17.47
CA ILE A 89 1.36 1.10 17.98
C ILE A 89 1.25 -0.42 18.24
N PHE A 90 1.69 -1.24 17.29
CA PHE A 90 1.65 -2.70 17.40
C PHE A 90 2.49 -3.19 18.57
N SER A 91 3.70 -2.66 18.76
CA SER A 91 4.55 -3.04 19.90
C SER A 91 3.91 -2.66 21.24
N ARG A 92 3.31 -1.46 21.34
CA ARG A 92 2.55 -1.05 22.54
C ARG A 92 1.41 -1.99 22.86
N LEU A 93 0.63 -2.38 21.84
CA LEU A 93 -0.46 -3.34 22.01
C LEU A 93 0.07 -4.71 22.42
N LEU A 94 1.10 -5.22 21.74
CA LEU A 94 1.70 -6.51 22.04
C LEU A 94 2.20 -6.58 23.50
N TYR A 95 2.85 -5.52 23.98
CA TYR A 95 3.32 -5.41 25.36
C TYR A 95 2.21 -5.21 26.39
N ALA A 96 1.06 -4.68 25.99
CA ALA A 96 -0.11 -4.57 26.87
C ALA A 96 -0.74 -5.95 27.15
N PHE A 97 -0.71 -6.86 26.17
CA PHE A 97 -1.33 -8.19 26.29
C PHE A 97 -0.35 -9.30 26.69
N ILE A 98 0.94 -9.15 26.37
CA ILE A 98 1.96 -10.17 26.65
C ILE A 98 3.11 -9.53 27.44
N PRO A 99 3.37 -9.96 28.69
CA PRO A 99 4.46 -9.43 29.49
C PRO A 99 5.80 -9.61 28.77
N PHE A 100 6.63 -8.57 28.70
CA PHE A 100 7.96 -8.62 28.08
C PHE A 100 8.81 -9.81 28.58
N ARG A 101 8.63 -10.19 29.85
CA ARG A 101 9.30 -11.34 30.49
C ARG A 101 9.03 -12.68 29.80
N PHE A 102 7.87 -12.84 29.16
CA PHE A 102 7.50 -14.05 28.44
C PHE A 102 8.41 -14.26 27.21
N PHE A 103 8.78 -13.17 26.52
CA PHE A 103 9.70 -13.21 25.38
C PHE A 103 11.17 -13.19 25.80
N ALA A 104 11.51 -12.59 26.94
CA ALA A 104 12.90 -12.50 27.41
C ALA A 104 13.40 -13.83 28.04
N TYR A 105 12.54 -14.52 28.80
CA TYR A 105 12.93 -15.71 29.57
C TYR A 105 12.28 -17.00 29.09
N GLY A 106 11.36 -16.94 28.13
CA GLY A 106 10.71 -18.11 27.57
C GLY A 106 11.62 -18.98 26.67
N PRO A 107 11.11 -20.14 26.23
CA PRO A 107 11.73 -21.01 25.23
C PRO A 107 12.27 -20.25 24.03
N LEU A 108 13.41 -20.68 23.49
CA LEU A 108 14.11 -20.02 22.38
C LEU A 108 13.18 -19.68 21.19
N ALA A 109 12.27 -20.60 20.84
CA ALA A 109 11.28 -20.41 19.78
C ALA A 109 10.36 -19.20 20.00
N LEU A 110 9.95 -18.94 21.25
CA LEU A 110 9.10 -17.80 21.58
C LEU A 110 9.87 -16.49 21.53
N ARG A 111 11.19 -16.49 21.75
CA ARG A 111 12.03 -15.28 21.65
C ARG A 111 12.08 -14.73 20.23
N PHE A 112 12.07 -15.61 19.23
CA PHE A 112 12.09 -15.22 17.82
C PHE A 112 10.69 -15.02 17.22
N PHE A 113 9.63 -15.45 17.90
CA PHE A 113 8.27 -15.33 17.41
C PHE A 113 7.87 -13.89 17.03
N PRO A 114 8.14 -12.85 17.85
CA PRO A 114 7.83 -11.46 17.47
C PRO A 114 8.57 -11.01 16.20
N VAL A 115 9.79 -11.48 16.00
CA VAL A 115 10.61 -11.16 14.82
C VAL A 115 9.98 -11.80 13.58
N LEU A 116 9.61 -13.07 13.66
CA LEU A 116 8.96 -13.79 12.55
C LEU A 116 7.61 -13.19 12.18
N VAL A 117 6.79 -12.84 13.17
CA VAL A 117 5.49 -12.18 12.96
C VAL A 117 5.70 -10.81 12.30
N SER A 118 6.66 -10.02 12.77
CA SER A 118 6.98 -8.71 12.19
C SER A 118 7.43 -8.85 10.72
N LEU A 119 8.24 -9.86 10.42
CA LEU A 119 8.70 -10.17 9.07
C LEU A 119 7.53 -10.56 8.15
N GLY A 120 6.61 -11.39 8.64
CA GLY A 120 5.41 -11.80 7.90
C GLY A 120 4.48 -10.63 7.59
N ILE A 121 4.21 -9.77 8.57
CA ILE A 121 3.41 -8.55 8.38
C ILE A 121 4.08 -7.65 7.34
N PHE A 122 5.39 -7.48 7.43
CA PHE A 122 6.15 -6.66 6.50
C PHE A 122 6.04 -7.15 5.04
N ILE A 123 6.28 -8.44 4.81
CA ILE A 123 6.14 -9.05 3.47
C ILE A 123 4.70 -8.87 2.97
N GLY A 124 3.71 -9.10 3.84
CA GLY A 124 2.29 -8.91 3.51
C GLY A 124 1.96 -7.48 3.07
N VAL A 125 2.46 -6.47 3.79
CA VAL A 125 2.25 -5.05 3.45
C VAL A 125 2.90 -4.72 2.11
N ILE A 126 4.15 -5.15 1.88
CA ILE A 126 4.83 -4.94 0.60
C ILE A 126 4.03 -5.55 -0.54
N MET A 127 3.67 -6.84 -0.43
CA MET A 127 2.94 -7.57 -1.46
C MET A 127 1.59 -6.94 -1.76
N TYR A 128 0.85 -6.53 -0.72
CA TYR A 128 -0.45 -5.88 -0.85
C TYR A 128 -0.34 -4.57 -1.64
N PHE A 129 0.62 -3.71 -1.29
CA PHE A 129 0.78 -2.41 -1.94
C PHE A 129 1.55 -2.47 -3.26
N TRP A 130 2.30 -3.54 -3.55
CA TRP A 130 3.16 -3.64 -4.74
C TRP A 130 2.40 -3.38 -6.03
N LYS A 131 1.22 -4.00 -6.19
CA LYS A 131 0.41 -3.90 -7.41
C LYS A 131 -0.45 -2.63 -7.47
N ARG A 132 -0.73 -1.99 -6.33
CA ARG A 132 -1.69 -0.86 -6.22
C ARG A 132 -1.00 0.49 -6.05
N ARG A 133 0.01 0.56 -5.17
CA ARG A 133 0.77 1.76 -4.82
C ARG A 133 2.24 1.42 -4.52
N ARG A 134 2.99 1.11 -5.58
CA ARG A 134 4.41 0.72 -5.52
C ARG A 134 5.31 1.65 -4.68
N TRP A 135 5.02 2.96 -4.66
CA TRP A 135 5.84 3.92 -3.93
C TRP A 135 5.71 3.78 -2.41
N ILE A 136 4.54 3.34 -1.90
CA ILE A 136 4.40 2.96 -0.49
C ILE A 136 5.32 1.76 -0.20
N SER A 137 5.30 0.74 -1.06
CA SER A 137 6.17 -0.44 -0.90
C SER A 137 7.66 -0.07 -0.92
N TYR A 138 8.07 0.87 -1.79
CA TYR A 138 9.45 1.37 -1.80
C TYR A 138 9.81 2.13 -0.52
N GLY A 139 8.88 2.92 0.03
CA GLY A 139 9.07 3.58 1.33
C GLY A 139 9.30 2.55 2.44
N VAL A 140 8.45 1.53 2.50
CA VAL A 140 8.55 0.43 3.46
C VAL A 140 9.88 -0.33 3.32
N LEU A 141 10.31 -0.65 2.09
CA LEU A 141 11.61 -1.27 1.81
C LEU A 141 12.80 -0.39 2.24
N ALA A 142 12.74 0.91 1.95
CA ALA A 142 13.80 1.86 2.31
C ALA A 142 14.04 1.89 3.83
N THR A 143 12.97 1.73 4.62
CA THR A 143 13.07 1.61 6.08
C THR A 143 14.02 0.51 6.53
N PHE A 144 13.98 -0.66 5.89
CA PHE A 144 14.85 -1.77 6.21
C PHE A 144 16.27 -1.55 5.73
N VAL A 145 16.44 -1.06 4.50
CA VAL A 145 17.77 -0.76 3.96
C VAL A 145 18.50 0.24 4.87
N ILE A 146 17.82 1.32 5.25
CA ILE A 146 18.37 2.32 6.16
C ILE A 146 18.59 1.72 7.56
N GLY A 147 17.66 0.92 8.07
CA GLY A 147 17.81 0.23 9.36
C GLY A 147 19.05 -0.67 9.40
N PHE A 148 19.29 -1.48 8.37
CA PHE A 148 20.46 -2.33 8.26
C PHE A 148 21.76 -1.53 8.14
N LEU A 149 21.76 -0.45 7.35
CA LEU A 149 22.93 0.43 7.23
C LEU A 149 23.28 1.06 8.58
N LEU A 150 22.28 1.58 9.30
CA LEU A 150 22.48 2.16 10.63
C LEU A 150 22.99 1.11 11.63
N ALA A 151 22.41 -0.10 11.64
CA ALA A 151 22.89 -1.19 12.48
C ALA A 151 24.34 -1.56 12.17
N GLY A 152 24.70 -1.63 10.88
CA GLY A 152 26.08 -1.88 10.44
C GLY A 152 27.05 -0.80 10.93
N ILE A 153 26.69 0.48 10.80
CA ILE A 153 27.50 1.60 11.30
C ILE A 153 27.70 1.50 12.82
N VAL A 154 26.64 1.20 13.58
CA VAL A 154 26.71 1.02 15.03
C VAL A 154 27.65 -0.13 15.40
N LEU A 155 27.56 -1.26 14.70
CA LEU A 155 28.45 -2.42 14.93
C LEU A 155 29.92 -2.10 14.61
N LEU A 156 30.18 -1.37 13.54
CA LEU A 156 31.54 -0.91 13.20
C LEU A 156 32.10 0.02 14.28
N PHE A 157 31.27 0.95 14.77
CA PHE A 157 31.67 1.88 15.83
C PHE A 157 31.95 1.15 17.16
N LEU A 158 31.10 0.18 17.51
CA LEU A 158 31.32 -0.70 18.67
C LEU A 158 32.61 -1.51 18.53
N GLY A 159 32.88 -2.08 17.36
CA GLY A 159 34.11 -2.83 17.10
C GLY A 159 35.37 -1.96 17.24
N PHE A 160 35.33 -0.72 16.74
CA PHE A 160 36.42 0.24 16.90
C PHE A 160 36.59 0.67 18.36
N ALA A 161 35.50 0.96 19.06
CA ALA A 161 35.52 1.32 20.47
C ALA A 161 36.12 0.19 21.31
N LEU A 162 35.66 -1.06 21.13
CA LEU A 162 36.19 -2.23 21.84
C LEU A 162 37.68 -2.44 21.56
N ARG A 163 38.13 -2.26 20.31
CA ARG A 163 39.55 -2.33 19.95
C ARG A 163 40.39 -1.19 20.55
N SER A 164 39.80 -0.05 20.90
CA SER A 164 40.50 1.05 21.56
C SER A 164 40.69 0.81 23.07
N PHE A 165 39.99 -0.15 23.67
CA PHE A 165 40.09 -0.49 25.09
C PHE A 165 41.00 -1.70 25.39
N TYR A 166 41.49 -2.40 24.36
CA TYR A 166 42.43 -3.53 24.42
C TYR A 166 43.73 -3.19 23.71
#